data_AF-A0A7V3RRN7-F1
#
_entry.id   AF-A0A7V3RRN7-F1
#
_cell.length_a   1.000
_cell.length_b   1.000
_cell.length_c   1.000
_cell.angle_alpha   90.00
_cell.angle_beta   90.00
_cell.angle_gamma   90.00
#
_symmetry.space_group_name_H-M   'P 1'
#
loop_
_entity.id
_entity.type
_entity.pdbx_description
1 polymer ?
#
loop_
_entity_poly.entity_id
_entity_poly.type
_entity_poly.pdbx_seq_one_letter_code
_entity_poly.pdbx_strand_id
1 'polypeptide(L)'
;MLKKLLIAAVAVVAGMVMLTKVTKISPKILFGDCCRSVRNMVPPEVQLKQLKADIENIDKDIDKNLGTLARMAAEVDEFADALARNRDRQAHLRADISDMQRVLKEDAKKVLFRGRKCDADDLTCRLEMAVTEFNCLKEKVKVQEKILAEKKRTLTAAKERISAMKNEQEKLRVLAVRLEHELELVRMKQIQNQVTDFDDSALSRAQQNAKAVEARLREIEKLIEYKKEFGRTDATTLETIKGKSREEVLHAAKAALRDENDTKVAIDNEENDK
;
A
#
# COMPACT_ATOMS: atom_id res chain seq x y z
N MET A 1 13.38 -13.31 38.75
CA MET A 1 12.32 -13.08 37.73
C MET A 1 12.54 -13.90 36.45
N LEU A 2 13.76 -13.97 35.88
CA LEU A 2 14.03 -14.77 34.65
C LEU A 2 13.72 -16.27 34.73
N LYS A 3 13.91 -16.91 35.89
CA LYS A 3 13.63 -18.36 36.06
C LYS A 3 12.15 -18.70 35.93
N LYS A 4 11.24 -17.75 36.22
CA LYS A 4 9.79 -17.93 36.07
C LYS A 4 9.32 -17.75 34.61
N LEU A 5 10.00 -16.89 33.85
CA LEU A 5 9.76 -16.70 32.42
C LEU A 5 10.23 -17.91 31.58
N LEU A 6 11.34 -18.54 31.97
CA LEU A 6 11.82 -19.76 31.30
C LEU A 6 10.85 -20.95 31.49
N ILE A 7 10.27 -21.11 32.69
CA ILE A 7 9.30 -22.18 32.96
C ILE A 7 7.98 -21.94 32.20
N ALA A 8 7.54 -20.69 32.07
CA ALA A 8 6.35 -20.34 31.29
C ALA A 8 6.55 -20.57 29.77
N ALA A 9 7.73 -20.27 29.23
CA ALA A 9 8.06 -20.53 27.82
C ALA A 9 8.10 -22.04 27.50
N VAL A 10 8.65 -22.85 28.41
CA VAL A 10 8.70 -24.31 28.25
C VAL A 10 7.30 -24.94 28.34
N ALA A 11 6.42 -24.42 29.20
CA ALA A 11 5.03 -24.90 29.31
C ALA A 11 4.19 -24.61 28.06
N VAL A 12 4.39 -23.45 27.42
CA VAL A 12 3.69 -23.10 26.16
C VAL A 12 4.16 -24.00 25.00
N VAL A 13 5.47 -24.28 24.92
CA VAL A 13 6.01 -25.18 23.89
C VAL A 13 5.58 -26.63 24.12
N ALA A 14 5.51 -27.10 25.37
CA ALA A 14 5.02 -28.45 25.69
C ALA A 14 3.52 -28.61 25.40
N GLY A 15 2.70 -27.58 25.69
CA GLY A 15 1.28 -27.56 25.34
C GLY A 15 1.02 -27.58 23.84
N MET A 16 1.85 -26.87 23.06
CA MET A 16 1.76 -26.83 21.59
C MET A 16 2.07 -28.19 20.96
N VAL A 17 3.02 -28.96 21.52
CA VAL A 17 3.39 -30.29 21.00
C VAL A 17 2.31 -31.34 21.32
N MET A 18 1.68 -31.29 22.50
CA MET A 18 0.59 -32.21 22.83
C MET A 18 -0.66 -31.99 21.97
N LEU A 19 -1.02 -30.75 21.61
CA LEU A 19 -2.16 -30.48 20.74
C LEU A 19 -1.99 -31.04 19.31
N THR A 20 -0.76 -31.04 18.78
CA THR A 20 -0.46 -31.55 17.43
C THR A 20 -0.57 -33.07 17.28
N LYS A 21 -0.55 -33.82 18.40
CA LYS A 21 -0.76 -35.28 18.36
C LYS A 21 -2.22 -35.70 18.39
N VAL A 22 -3.12 -34.86 18.93
CA VAL A 22 -4.54 -35.18 19.11
C VAL A 22 -5.38 -34.75 17.91
N THR A 23 -4.91 -33.78 17.14
CA THR A 23 -5.61 -33.30 15.94
C THR A 23 -4.67 -33.36 14.74
N LYS A 24 -5.06 -34.07 13.67
CA LYS A 24 -4.31 -34.15 12.39
C LYS A 24 -4.39 -32.82 11.61
N ILE A 25 -4.35 -31.68 12.28
CA ILE A 25 -4.40 -30.36 11.66
C ILE A 25 -2.97 -29.82 11.66
N SER A 26 -2.46 -29.60 10.44
CA SER A 26 -1.08 -29.16 10.25
C SER A 26 -0.89 -27.76 10.84
N PRO A 27 0.17 -27.50 11.63
CA PRO A 27 0.43 -26.18 12.22
C PRO A 27 0.59 -25.07 11.17
N LYS A 28 1.00 -25.43 9.94
CA LYS A 28 1.06 -24.50 8.79
C LYS A 28 -0.31 -23.98 8.34
N ILE A 29 -1.37 -24.78 8.49
CA ILE A 29 -2.73 -24.41 8.09
C ILE A 29 -3.32 -23.48 9.16
N LEU A 30 -3.18 -23.82 10.45
CA LEU A 30 -3.62 -22.97 11.56
C LEU A 30 -2.86 -21.63 11.63
N PHE A 31 -1.55 -21.60 11.35
CA PHE A 31 -0.81 -20.33 11.27
C PHE A 31 -1.22 -19.52 10.05
N GLY A 32 -1.45 -20.16 8.90
CA GLY A 32 -1.92 -19.51 7.68
C GLY A 32 -3.31 -18.87 7.84
N ASP A 33 -4.22 -19.57 8.51
CA ASP A 33 -5.59 -19.12 8.75
C ASP A 33 -5.65 -18.02 9.83
N CYS A 34 -4.83 -18.11 10.88
CA CYS A 34 -4.72 -17.06 11.89
C CYS A 34 -4.10 -15.77 11.30
N CYS A 35 -3.02 -15.87 10.52
CA CYS A 35 -2.44 -14.72 9.83
C CYS A 35 -3.37 -14.13 8.76
N ARG A 36 -4.25 -14.93 8.14
CA ARG A 36 -5.31 -14.44 7.23
C ARG A 36 -6.41 -13.69 7.98
N SER A 37 -6.88 -14.20 9.11
CA SER A 37 -7.86 -13.49 9.96
C SER A 37 -7.33 -12.17 10.49
N VAL A 38 -6.05 -12.10 10.89
CA VAL A 38 -5.41 -10.85 11.32
C VAL A 38 -5.25 -9.86 10.17
N ARG A 39 -4.96 -10.33 8.94
CA ARG A 39 -4.85 -9.46 7.75
C ARG A 39 -6.20 -8.81 7.39
N ASN A 40 -7.30 -9.53 7.59
CA ASN A 40 -8.66 -8.99 7.41
C ASN A 40 -9.08 -8.03 8.54
N MET A 41 -8.36 -8.03 9.67
CA MET A 41 -8.59 -7.15 10.81
C MET A 41 -7.88 -5.79 10.68
N VAL A 42 -6.96 -5.63 9.71
CA VAL A 42 -6.29 -4.35 9.46
C VAL A 42 -7.20 -3.46 8.61
N PRO A 43 -7.62 -2.28 9.11
CA PRO A 43 -8.46 -1.38 8.36
C PRO A 43 -7.83 -1.02 7.01
N PRO A 44 -8.62 -0.90 5.93
CA PRO A 44 -8.11 -0.58 4.60
C PRO A 44 -7.31 0.74 4.56
N GLU A 45 -7.60 1.68 5.48
CA GLU A 45 -6.84 2.91 5.67
C GLU A 45 -5.38 2.68 6.04
N VAL A 46 -5.13 1.70 6.90
CA VAL A 46 -3.78 1.40 7.38
C VAL A 46 -2.98 0.75 6.26
N GLN A 47 -3.63 -0.11 5.47
CA GLN A 47 -3.01 -0.72 4.28
C GLN A 47 -2.68 0.33 3.22
N LEU A 48 -3.54 1.33 3.04
CA LEU A 48 -3.31 2.45 2.13
C LEU A 48 -2.17 3.36 2.60
N LYS A 49 -2.09 3.65 3.91
CA LYS A 49 -0.94 4.37 4.50
C LYS A 49 0.36 3.60 4.35
N GLN A 50 0.32 2.28 4.55
CA GLN A 50 1.48 1.42 4.32
C GLN A 50 1.91 1.46 2.85
N LEU A 51 0.97 1.31 1.91
CA LEU A 51 1.26 1.41 0.47
C LEU A 51 1.91 2.76 0.11
N LYS A 52 1.44 3.87 0.68
CA LYS A 52 2.07 5.20 0.50
C LYS A 52 3.49 5.26 1.05
N ALA A 53 3.72 4.70 2.24
CA ALA A 53 5.06 4.63 2.82
C ALA A 53 6.01 3.75 1.98
N ASP A 54 5.50 2.64 1.43
CA ASP A 54 6.26 1.78 0.52
C ASP A 54 6.63 2.51 -0.78
N ILE A 55 5.70 3.29 -1.36
CA ILE A 55 5.97 4.15 -2.52
C ILE A 55 7.07 5.19 -2.22
N GLU A 56 7.04 5.83 -1.05
CA GLU A 56 8.06 6.80 -0.63
C GLU A 56 9.43 6.14 -0.40
N ASN A 57 9.45 4.90 0.11
CA ASN A 57 10.68 4.13 0.24
C ASN A 57 11.26 3.78 -1.14
N ILE A 58 10.41 3.46 -2.12
CA ILE A 58 10.83 3.25 -3.51
C ILE A 58 11.45 4.53 -4.09
N ASP A 59 10.90 5.72 -3.81
CA ASP A 59 11.50 7.00 -4.22
C ASP A 59 12.94 7.15 -3.70
N LYS A 60 13.14 6.91 -2.40
CA LYS A 60 14.47 6.99 -1.77
C LYS A 60 15.45 5.99 -2.37
N ASP A 61 14.99 4.79 -2.69
CA ASP A 61 15.84 3.76 -3.30
C ASP A 61 16.17 4.09 -4.75
N ILE A 62 15.24 4.69 -5.51
CA ILE A 62 15.52 5.24 -6.84
C ILE A 62 16.61 6.32 -6.75
N ASP A 63 16.52 7.25 -5.80
CA ASP A 63 17.51 8.32 -5.62
C ASP A 63 18.91 7.78 -5.27
N LYS A 64 19.00 6.79 -4.36
CA LYS A 64 20.26 6.10 -4.05
C LYS A 64 20.84 5.39 -5.29
N ASN A 65 19.98 4.74 -6.06
CA ASN A 65 20.37 4.06 -7.29
C ASN A 65 20.84 5.04 -8.36
N LEU A 66 20.24 6.22 -8.46
CA LEU A 66 20.70 7.31 -9.33
C LEU A 66 22.09 7.82 -8.90
N GLY A 67 22.35 7.96 -7.61
CA GLY A 67 23.69 8.31 -7.10
C GLY A 67 24.74 7.26 -7.48
N THR A 68 24.40 5.97 -7.35
CA THR A 68 25.27 4.87 -7.78
C THR A 68 25.49 4.88 -9.29
N LEU A 69 24.42 5.11 -10.06
CA LEU A 69 24.48 5.21 -11.53
C LEU A 69 25.38 6.37 -11.99
N ALA A 70 25.30 7.52 -11.32
CA ALA A 70 26.14 8.68 -11.62
C ALA A 70 27.63 8.37 -11.40
N ARG A 71 27.97 7.68 -10.30
CA ARG A 71 29.34 7.22 -10.05
C ARG A 71 29.82 6.25 -11.13
N MET A 72 28.98 5.27 -11.51
CA MET A 72 29.31 4.34 -12.59
C MET A 72 29.51 5.04 -13.93
N ALA A 73 28.72 6.08 -14.24
CA ALA A 73 28.88 6.86 -15.45
C ALA A 73 30.22 7.63 -15.44
N ALA A 74 30.55 8.30 -14.33
CA ALA A 74 31.84 8.97 -14.17
C ALA A 74 33.02 7.99 -14.35
N GLU A 75 32.95 6.81 -13.74
CA GLU A 75 33.98 5.77 -13.93
C GLU A 75 34.11 5.32 -15.39
N VAL A 76 33.00 5.23 -16.14
CA VAL A 76 33.02 4.87 -17.56
C VAL A 76 33.71 5.96 -18.38
N ASP A 77 33.45 7.22 -18.07
CA ASP A 77 34.03 8.37 -18.76
C ASP A 77 35.53 8.49 -18.46
N GLU A 78 35.94 8.39 -17.20
CA GLU A 78 37.36 8.38 -16.81
C GLU A 78 38.13 7.23 -17.48
N PHE A 79 37.51 6.05 -17.56
CA PHE A 79 38.12 4.89 -18.21
C PHE A 79 38.20 5.07 -19.73
N ALA A 80 37.20 5.70 -20.35
CA ALA A 80 37.22 6.03 -21.77
C ALA A 80 38.34 7.03 -22.09
N ASP A 81 38.55 8.04 -21.25
CA ASP A 81 39.64 9.00 -21.39
C ASP A 81 41.01 8.34 -21.23
N ALA A 82 41.15 7.43 -20.26
CA ALA A 82 42.38 6.65 -20.08
C ALA A 82 42.68 5.77 -21.29
N LEU A 83 41.66 5.17 -21.91
CA LEU A 83 41.78 4.40 -23.14
C LEU A 83 42.18 5.30 -24.32
N ALA A 84 41.60 6.49 -24.45
CA ALA A 84 41.96 7.45 -25.48
C ALA A 84 43.45 7.83 -25.39
N ARG A 85 43.92 8.19 -24.19
CA ARG A 85 45.34 8.48 -23.94
C ARG A 85 46.27 7.31 -24.33
N ASN A 86 45.88 6.08 -24.03
CA ASN A 86 46.67 4.90 -24.41
C ASN A 86 46.67 4.66 -25.92
N ARG A 87 45.56 4.94 -26.62
CA ARG A 87 45.49 4.87 -28.09
C ARG A 87 46.35 5.96 -28.75
N ASP A 88 46.36 7.17 -28.21
CA ASP A 88 47.20 8.25 -28.70
C ASP A 88 48.69 7.90 -28.54
N ARG A 89 49.08 7.41 -27.35
CA ARG A 89 50.44 6.91 -27.12
C ARG A 89 50.80 5.76 -28.07
N GLN A 90 49.87 4.85 -28.33
CA GLN A 90 50.06 3.76 -29.28
C GLN A 90 50.28 4.29 -30.71
N ALA A 91 49.53 5.30 -31.13
CA ALA A 91 49.68 5.93 -32.44
C ALA A 91 51.04 6.64 -32.59
N HIS A 92 51.48 7.35 -31.55
CA HIS A 92 52.82 7.97 -31.50
C HIS A 92 53.93 6.92 -31.59
N LEU A 93 53.88 5.86 -30.79
CA LEU A 93 54.86 4.77 -30.87
C LEU A 93 54.90 4.12 -32.26
N ARG A 94 53.74 3.94 -32.89
CA ARG A 94 53.67 3.41 -34.26
C ARG A 94 54.36 4.32 -35.27
N ALA A 95 54.16 5.64 -35.16
CA ALA A 95 54.82 6.62 -36.02
C ALA A 95 56.34 6.60 -35.80
N ASP A 96 56.78 6.60 -34.54
CA ASP A 96 58.20 6.54 -34.17
C ASP A 96 58.89 5.27 -34.69
N ILE A 97 58.25 4.10 -34.55
CA ILE A 97 58.72 2.83 -35.10
C ILE A 97 58.87 2.91 -36.62
N SER A 98 57.87 3.44 -37.32
CA SER A 98 57.91 3.59 -38.78
C SER A 98 59.02 4.53 -39.23
N ASP A 99 59.24 5.63 -38.52
CA ASP A 99 60.30 6.59 -38.81
C ASP A 99 61.69 5.98 -38.59
N MET A 100 61.89 5.28 -37.46
CA MET A 100 63.15 4.58 -37.15
C MET A 100 63.43 3.48 -38.18
N GLN A 101 62.41 2.71 -38.56
CA GLN A 101 62.54 1.67 -39.59
C GLN A 101 62.93 2.26 -40.95
N ARG A 102 62.36 3.42 -41.34
CA ARG A 102 62.73 4.08 -42.60
C ARG A 102 64.20 4.52 -42.60
N VAL A 103 64.67 5.09 -41.50
CA VAL A 103 66.04 5.60 -41.36
C VAL A 103 67.07 4.46 -41.34
N LEU A 104 66.75 3.32 -40.70
CA LEU A 104 67.65 2.17 -40.64
C LEU A 104 67.81 1.42 -41.98
N LYS A 105 66.94 1.64 -42.97
CA LYS A 105 67.05 1.01 -44.30
C LYS A 105 68.21 1.52 -45.16
N GLU A 106 68.80 2.66 -44.80
CA GLU A 106 69.88 3.29 -45.59
C GLU A 106 71.27 2.64 -45.37
N ASP A 107 71.36 1.58 -44.55
CA ASP A 107 72.55 0.72 -44.31
C ASP A 107 73.86 1.48 -43.98
N ALA A 108 73.72 2.67 -43.40
CA ALA A 108 74.82 3.53 -43.01
C ALA A 108 75.15 3.37 -41.52
N LYS A 109 76.45 3.27 -41.17
CA LYS A 109 76.92 3.20 -39.77
C LYS A 109 76.48 4.39 -38.90
N LYS A 110 76.24 5.55 -39.51
CA LYS A 110 75.72 6.75 -38.84
C LYS A 110 74.49 7.22 -39.59
N VAL A 111 73.38 7.31 -38.86
CA VAL A 111 72.07 7.69 -39.40
C VAL A 111 71.59 8.98 -38.76
N LEU A 112 70.84 9.78 -39.51
CA LEU A 112 70.31 11.06 -39.05
C LEU A 112 68.84 10.89 -38.66
N PHE A 113 68.57 10.75 -37.37
CA PHE A 113 67.23 10.58 -36.84
C PHE A 113 66.78 11.85 -36.11
N ARG A 114 65.69 12.48 -36.58
CA ARG A 114 65.12 13.73 -36.01
C ARG A 114 66.17 14.83 -35.82
N GLY A 115 67.04 15.03 -36.81
CA GLY A 115 68.08 16.07 -36.78
C GLY A 115 69.33 15.72 -35.95
N ARG A 116 69.39 14.54 -35.32
CA ARG A 116 70.55 14.07 -34.55
C ARG A 116 71.24 12.91 -35.27
N LYS A 117 72.58 12.94 -35.30
CA LYS A 117 73.39 11.81 -35.76
C LYS A 117 73.40 10.75 -34.65
N CYS A 118 72.92 9.56 -34.95
CA CYS A 118 72.91 8.41 -34.06
C CYS A 118 73.68 7.26 -34.69
N ASP A 119 74.23 6.37 -33.85
CA ASP A 119 74.75 5.10 -34.31
C ASP A 119 73.59 4.18 -34.76
N ALA A 120 73.84 3.36 -35.78
CA ALA A 120 72.85 2.41 -36.28
C ALA A 120 72.49 1.35 -35.23
N ASP A 121 73.47 0.92 -34.42
CA ASP A 121 73.26 -0.09 -33.37
C ASP A 121 72.39 0.49 -32.24
N ASP A 122 72.67 1.72 -31.81
CA ASP A 122 71.87 2.43 -30.81
C ASP A 122 70.42 2.64 -31.27
N LEU A 123 70.22 2.99 -32.55
CA LEU A 123 68.88 3.19 -33.11
C LEU A 123 68.13 1.86 -33.25
N THR A 124 68.82 0.77 -33.55
CA THR A 124 68.26 -0.59 -33.61
C THR A 124 67.79 -1.06 -32.23
N CYS A 125 68.61 -0.88 -31.19
CA CYS A 125 68.21 -1.18 -29.81
C CYS A 125 66.98 -0.37 -29.39
N ARG A 126 66.93 0.94 -29.73
CA ARG A 126 65.76 1.79 -29.47
C ARG A 126 64.52 1.34 -30.23
N LEU A 127 64.67 0.88 -31.47
CA LEU A 127 63.58 0.33 -32.27
C LEU A 127 63.01 -0.93 -31.62
N GLU A 128 63.85 -1.85 -31.15
CA GLU A 128 63.42 -3.05 -30.45
C GLU A 128 62.64 -2.72 -29.16
N MET A 129 63.15 -1.78 -28.36
CA MET A 129 62.44 -1.28 -27.18
C MET A 129 61.08 -0.66 -27.53
N ALA A 130 61.01 0.14 -28.59
CA ALA A 130 59.75 0.76 -29.02
C ALA A 130 58.74 -0.29 -29.52
N VAL A 131 59.19 -1.31 -30.26
CA VAL A 131 58.34 -2.41 -30.75
C VAL A 131 57.80 -3.24 -29.60
N THR A 132 58.62 -3.56 -28.60
CA THR A 132 58.18 -4.31 -27.41
C THR A 132 57.17 -3.50 -26.60
N GLU A 133 57.41 -2.21 -26.38
CA GLU A 133 56.47 -1.30 -25.72
C GLU A 133 55.15 -1.19 -26.51
N PHE A 134 55.21 -1.02 -27.82
CA PHE A 134 54.04 -0.94 -28.69
C PHE A 134 53.19 -2.22 -28.61
N ASN A 135 53.81 -3.40 -28.63
CA ASN A 135 53.11 -4.68 -28.53
C ASN A 135 52.43 -4.83 -27.15
N CYS A 136 53.12 -4.47 -26.07
CA CYS A 136 52.55 -4.48 -24.73
C CYS A 136 51.34 -3.51 -24.63
N LEU A 137 51.50 -2.29 -25.13
CA LEU A 137 50.43 -1.28 -25.12
C LEU A 137 49.24 -1.70 -26.01
N LYS A 138 49.49 -2.36 -27.14
CA LYS A 138 48.46 -2.89 -28.03
C LYS A 138 47.58 -3.91 -27.32
N GLU A 139 48.16 -4.86 -26.60
CA GLU A 139 47.38 -5.83 -25.83
C GLU A 139 46.64 -5.17 -24.67
N LYS A 140 47.26 -4.19 -24.00
CA LYS A 140 46.60 -3.39 -22.95
C LYS A 140 45.38 -2.64 -23.49
N VAL A 141 45.50 -1.95 -24.62
CA VAL A 141 44.39 -1.22 -25.27
C VAL A 141 43.26 -2.19 -25.61
N LYS A 142 43.55 -3.35 -26.21
CA LYS A 142 42.52 -4.37 -26.51
C LYS A 142 41.78 -4.85 -25.27
N VAL A 143 42.48 -5.10 -24.16
CA VAL A 143 41.86 -5.52 -22.91
C VAL A 143 40.99 -4.40 -22.33
N GLN A 144 41.49 -3.16 -22.34
CA GLN A 144 40.73 -2.00 -21.89
C GLN A 144 39.47 -1.77 -22.74
N GLU A 145 39.53 -1.94 -24.06
CA GLU A 145 38.37 -1.85 -24.94
C GLU A 145 37.26 -2.82 -24.54
N LYS A 146 37.62 -4.08 -24.24
CA LYS A 146 36.66 -5.09 -23.76
C LYS A 146 36.06 -4.70 -22.42
N ILE A 147 36.89 -4.26 -21.48
CA ILE A 147 36.42 -3.81 -20.16
C ILE A 147 35.47 -2.62 -20.29
N LEU A 148 35.79 -1.64 -21.14
CA LEU A 148 34.94 -0.47 -21.37
C LEU A 148 33.60 -0.87 -22.00
N ALA A 149 33.61 -1.81 -22.95
CA ALA A 149 32.39 -2.33 -23.55
C ALA A 149 31.49 -2.98 -22.49
N GLU A 150 32.05 -3.81 -21.60
CA GLU A 150 31.29 -4.41 -20.51
C GLU A 150 30.79 -3.37 -19.50
N LYS A 151 31.62 -2.40 -19.10
CA LYS A 151 31.16 -1.31 -18.20
C LYS A 151 29.99 -0.51 -18.81
N LYS A 152 30.04 -0.21 -20.11
CA LYS A 152 28.93 0.46 -20.83
C LYS A 152 27.66 -0.38 -20.89
N ARG A 153 27.78 -1.70 -21.09
CA ARG A 153 26.65 -2.63 -21.04
C ARG A 153 26.01 -2.64 -19.65
N THR A 154 26.81 -2.77 -18.60
CA THR A 154 26.32 -2.74 -17.21
C THR A 154 25.65 -1.40 -16.87
N LEU A 155 26.22 -0.27 -17.32
CA LEU A 155 25.61 1.05 -17.13
C LEU A 155 24.25 1.16 -17.82
N THR A 156 24.12 0.61 -19.03
CA THR A 156 22.86 0.62 -19.79
C THR A 156 21.81 -0.25 -19.11
N ALA A 157 22.17 -1.46 -18.70
CA ALA A 157 21.27 -2.35 -17.95
C ALA A 157 20.82 -1.71 -16.63
N ALA A 158 21.70 -0.99 -15.93
CA ALA A 158 21.34 -0.26 -14.72
C ALA A 158 20.34 0.88 -14.99
N LYS A 159 20.54 1.64 -16.08
CA LYS A 159 19.59 2.68 -16.53
C LYS A 159 18.21 2.09 -16.81
N GLU A 160 18.16 0.99 -17.55
CA GLU A 160 16.91 0.29 -17.88
C GLU A 160 16.20 -0.18 -16.60
N ARG A 161 16.91 -0.78 -15.66
CA ARG A 161 16.34 -1.23 -14.39
C ARG A 161 15.74 -0.08 -13.57
N ILE A 162 16.44 1.05 -13.47
CA ILE A 162 15.92 2.25 -12.79
C ILE A 162 14.67 2.78 -13.51
N SER A 163 14.66 2.78 -14.84
CA SER A 163 13.49 3.20 -15.61
C SER A 163 12.28 2.28 -15.40
N ALA A 164 12.50 0.96 -15.31
CA ALA A 164 11.46 -0.01 -15.01
C ALA A 164 10.89 0.22 -13.61
N MET A 165 11.74 0.44 -12.60
CA MET A 165 11.32 0.77 -11.23
C MET A 165 10.47 2.05 -11.19
N LYS A 166 10.85 3.10 -11.91
CA LYS A 166 10.06 4.34 -12.02
C LYS A 166 8.68 4.08 -12.63
N ASN A 167 8.61 3.28 -13.69
CA ASN A 167 7.33 2.94 -14.34
C ASN A 167 6.42 2.12 -13.41
N GLU A 168 6.98 1.16 -12.66
CA GLU A 168 6.23 0.38 -11.68
C GLU A 168 5.74 1.24 -10.51
N GLN A 169 6.59 2.15 -10.03
CA GLN A 169 6.22 3.11 -9.00
C GLN A 169 5.05 4.01 -9.45
N GLU A 170 5.07 4.52 -10.67
CA GLU A 170 3.99 5.36 -11.18
C GLU A 170 2.67 4.59 -11.26
N LYS A 171 2.72 3.31 -11.67
CA LYS A 171 1.55 2.42 -11.61
C LYS A 171 1.04 2.26 -10.18
N LEU A 172 1.93 2.07 -9.21
CA LEU A 172 1.55 1.97 -7.79
C LEU A 172 0.93 3.27 -7.26
N ARG A 173 1.41 4.43 -7.69
CA ARG A 173 0.81 5.73 -7.34
C ARG A 173 -0.61 5.87 -7.88
N VAL A 174 -0.82 5.55 -9.16
CA VAL A 174 -2.17 5.57 -9.77
C VAL A 174 -3.10 4.59 -9.06
N LEU A 175 -2.62 3.39 -8.74
CA LEU A 175 -3.38 2.40 -7.98
C LEU A 175 -3.71 2.90 -6.57
N ALA A 176 -2.78 3.54 -5.87
CA ALA A 176 -3.03 4.14 -4.57
C ALA A 176 -4.15 5.18 -4.65
N VAL A 177 -4.07 6.14 -5.59
CA VAL A 177 -5.11 7.15 -5.83
C VAL A 177 -6.49 6.51 -6.07
N ARG A 178 -6.54 5.48 -6.93
CA ARG A 178 -7.77 4.74 -7.19
C ARG A 178 -8.33 4.10 -5.91
N LEU A 179 -7.49 3.46 -5.11
CA LEU A 179 -7.91 2.83 -3.85
C LEU A 179 -8.37 3.87 -2.82
N GLU A 180 -7.80 5.07 -2.79
CA GLU A 180 -8.28 6.16 -1.92
C GLU A 180 -9.71 6.55 -2.30
N HIS A 181 -9.98 6.73 -3.60
CA HIS A 181 -11.31 7.05 -4.09
C HIS A 181 -12.32 5.92 -3.82
N GLU A 182 -11.93 4.66 -4.04
CA GLU A 182 -12.79 3.53 -3.71
C GLU A 182 -13.12 3.49 -2.21
N LEU A 183 -12.15 3.80 -1.34
CA LEU A 183 -12.34 3.88 0.10
C LEU A 183 -13.28 5.04 0.49
N GLU A 184 -13.11 6.23 -0.10
CA GLU A 184 -14.01 7.36 0.09
C GLU A 184 -15.44 7.06 -0.35
N LEU A 185 -15.62 6.42 -1.50
CA LEU A 185 -16.93 5.99 -1.99
C LEU A 185 -17.59 4.97 -1.04
N VAL A 186 -16.82 4.01 -0.50
CA VAL A 186 -17.33 3.06 0.50
C VAL A 186 -17.74 3.78 1.77
N ARG A 187 -16.95 4.75 2.25
CA ARG A 187 -17.32 5.57 3.41
C ARG A 187 -18.58 6.39 3.15
N MET A 188 -18.70 7.02 1.99
CA MET A 188 -19.91 7.77 1.61
C MET A 188 -21.13 6.85 1.59
N LYS A 189 -21.01 5.63 1.04
CA LYS A 189 -22.09 4.63 1.07
C LYS A 189 -22.41 4.14 2.48
N GLN A 190 -21.41 3.98 3.35
CA GLN A 190 -21.64 3.64 4.75
C GLN A 190 -22.37 4.75 5.49
N ILE A 191 -21.98 6.01 5.29
CA ILE A 191 -22.67 7.18 5.83
C ILE A 191 -24.09 7.26 5.26
N GLN A 192 -24.27 7.06 3.95
CA GLN A 192 -25.59 7.04 3.33
C GLN A 192 -26.46 5.94 3.92
N ASN A 193 -25.94 4.72 4.09
CA ASN A 193 -26.66 3.62 4.72
C ASN A 193 -27.03 3.94 6.18
N GLN A 194 -26.11 4.50 6.96
CA GLN A 194 -26.37 4.96 8.34
C GLN A 194 -27.39 6.11 8.40
N VAL A 195 -27.45 6.94 7.35
CA VAL A 195 -28.44 8.02 7.22
C VAL A 195 -29.78 7.49 6.66
N THR A 196 -29.81 6.38 5.94
CA THR A 196 -31.03 5.69 5.51
C THR A 196 -31.56 4.65 6.51
N ASP A 197 -30.84 4.39 7.61
CA ASP A 197 -31.41 3.73 8.81
C ASP A 197 -32.34 4.72 9.57
N PHE A 198 -33.20 5.44 8.84
CA PHE A 198 -34.43 5.96 9.42
C PHE A 198 -35.39 4.79 9.58
N ASP A 199 -35.97 4.69 10.77
CA ASP A 199 -36.90 3.65 11.17
C ASP A 199 -38.14 3.61 10.26
N ASP A 200 -38.06 2.81 9.18
CA ASP A 200 -39.16 2.50 8.25
C ASP A 200 -40.35 1.82 8.95
N SER A 201 -40.22 1.47 10.24
CA SER A 201 -41.33 0.95 11.03
C SER A 201 -42.42 2.00 11.29
N ALA A 202 -42.08 3.30 11.37
CA ALA A 202 -43.07 4.37 11.56
C ALA A 202 -43.86 4.65 10.28
N LEU A 203 -43.19 4.69 9.12
CA LEU A 203 -43.83 4.88 7.82
C LEU A 203 -44.66 3.66 7.40
N SER A 204 -44.17 2.43 7.66
CA SER A 204 -44.91 1.19 7.44
C SER A 204 -46.16 1.09 8.33
N ARG A 205 -46.07 1.47 9.61
CA ARG A 205 -47.24 1.57 10.51
C ARG A 205 -48.24 2.64 10.04
N ALA A 206 -47.76 3.79 9.58
CA ALA A 206 -48.62 4.84 9.04
C ALA A 206 -49.33 4.40 7.75
N GLN A 207 -48.63 3.70 6.85
CA GLN A 207 -49.22 3.12 5.63
C GLN A 207 -50.20 1.98 5.92
N GLN A 208 -49.93 1.11 6.90
CA GLN A 208 -50.88 0.09 7.36
C GLN A 208 -52.14 0.74 7.97
N ASN A 209 -51.97 1.78 8.78
CA ASN A 209 -53.10 2.53 9.35
C ASN A 209 -53.92 3.23 8.25
N ALA A 210 -53.26 3.85 7.27
CA ALA A 210 -53.94 4.47 6.12
C ALA A 210 -54.75 3.42 5.33
N LYS A 211 -54.17 2.25 5.02
CA LYS A 211 -54.88 1.14 4.35
C LYS A 211 -56.06 0.61 5.18
N ALA A 212 -55.92 0.53 6.51
CA ALA A 212 -57.01 0.11 7.40
C ALA A 212 -58.15 1.15 7.44
N VAL A 213 -57.81 2.44 7.40
CA VAL A 213 -58.79 3.54 7.32
C VAL A 213 -59.49 3.53 5.96
N GLU A 214 -58.77 3.36 4.85
CA GLU A 214 -59.36 3.22 3.51
C GLU A 214 -60.28 1.99 3.41
N ALA A 215 -59.89 0.85 3.98
CA ALA A 215 -60.73 -0.34 4.01
C ALA A 215 -62.04 -0.09 4.78
N ARG A 216 -61.97 0.58 5.94
CA ARG A 216 -63.15 0.98 6.72
C ARG A 216 -64.04 1.98 5.97
N LEU A 217 -63.45 2.94 5.27
CA LEU A 217 -64.21 3.89 4.45
C LEU A 217 -64.96 3.18 3.32
N ARG A 218 -64.31 2.23 2.63
CA ARG A 218 -64.98 1.41 1.61
C ARG A 218 -66.06 0.49 2.17
N GLU A 219 -65.88 -0.03 3.38
CA GLU A 219 -66.91 -0.81 4.08
C GLU A 219 -68.11 0.06 4.43
N ILE A 220 -67.88 1.28 4.93
CA ILE A 220 -68.94 2.26 5.20
C ILE A 220 -69.65 2.66 3.90
N GLU A 221 -68.92 2.90 2.82
CA GLU A 221 -69.48 3.23 1.51
C GLU A 221 -70.35 2.10 0.96
N LYS A 222 -69.87 0.84 1.03
CA LYS A 222 -70.67 -0.34 0.69
C LYS A 222 -71.86 -0.54 1.62
N LEU A 223 -71.74 -0.24 2.91
CA LEU A 223 -72.87 -0.28 3.84
C LEU A 223 -73.91 0.78 3.51
N ILE A 224 -73.50 1.98 3.08
CA ILE A 224 -74.41 3.02 2.59
C ILE A 224 -75.09 2.56 1.30
N GLU A 225 -74.33 1.96 0.38
CA GLU A 225 -74.85 1.41 -0.89
C GLU A 225 -75.86 0.29 -0.63
N TYR A 226 -75.54 -0.70 0.22
CA TYR A 226 -76.47 -1.75 0.64
C TYR A 226 -77.67 -1.20 1.39
N LYS A 227 -77.50 -0.22 2.29
CA LYS A 227 -78.65 0.41 2.98
C LYS A 227 -79.61 1.10 2.00
N LYS A 228 -79.06 1.67 0.91
CA LYS A 228 -79.84 2.28 -0.17
C LYS A 228 -80.53 1.23 -1.05
N GLU A 229 -79.85 0.12 -1.34
CA GLU A 229 -80.36 -0.99 -2.15
C GLU A 229 -81.46 -1.80 -1.43
N PHE A 230 -81.36 -1.96 -0.11
CA PHE A 230 -82.33 -2.71 0.73
C PHE A 230 -83.39 -1.83 1.40
N GLY A 231 -83.52 -0.55 1.02
CA GLY A 231 -84.65 0.31 1.44
C GLY A 231 -84.81 0.54 2.94
N ARG A 232 -83.72 0.46 3.74
CA ARG A 232 -83.73 0.75 5.19
C ARG A 232 -83.17 2.14 5.46
N THR A 233 -84.01 3.15 5.31
CA THR A 233 -83.79 4.49 5.90
C THR A 233 -84.55 4.59 7.21
N ASP A 234 -83.90 4.24 8.31
CA ASP A 234 -84.38 4.58 9.65
C ASP A 234 -83.36 5.48 10.35
N ALA A 235 -83.78 6.72 10.58
CA ALA A 235 -83.07 7.71 11.37
C ALA A 235 -83.21 7.33 12.85
N THR A 236 -82.14 6.83 13.48
CA THR A 236 -81.99 6.81 14.95
C THR A 236 -80.51 6.83 15.33
N THR A 237 -80.09 7.99 15.83
CA THR A 237 -79.01 8.27 16.80
C THR A 237 -77.60 7.73 16.56
N LEU A 238 -76.74 8.70 16.18
CA LEU A 238 -75.40 8.91 16.71
C LEU A 238 -75.31 8.59 18.21
N GLU A 239 -74.84 7.41 18.59
CA GLU A 239 -74.14 7.18 19.86
C GLU A 239 -73.24 5.94 19.73
N THR A 240 -71.94 6.13 19.43
CA THR A 240 -70.83 5.49 20.15
C THR A 240 -69.52 6.23 19.79
N ILE A 241 -69.43 7.52 20.10
CA ILE A 241 -68.16 8.11 20.55
C ILE A 241 -68.22 8.01 22.06
N LYS A 242 -67.95 6.81 22.60
CA LYS A 242 -67.75 6.66 24.04
C LYS A 242 -66.28 6.92 24.34
N GLY A 243 -65.96 8.20 24.41
CA GLY A 243 -64.94 8.67 25.34
C GLY A 243 -65.37 8.27 26.75
N LYS A 244 -64.40 7.85 27.56
CA LYS A 244 -64.59 7.39 28.94
C LYS A 244 -65.40 8.42 29.74
N SER A 245 -66.33 7.94 30.58
CA SER A 245 -67.21 8.79 31.40
C SER A 245 -66.41 9.53 32.47
N ARG A 246 -66.77 10.78 32.77
CA ARG A 246 -66.22 11.60 33.87
C ARG A 246 -66.30 10.89 35.23
N GLU A 247 -67.26 9.99 35.42
CA GLU A 247 -67.40 9.19 36.64
C GLU A 247 -66.38 8.04 36.70
N GLU A 248 -66.00 7.44 35.56
CA GLU A 248 -64.90 6.47 35.48
C GLU A 248 -63.53 7.15 35.66
N VAL A 249 -63.36 8.39 35.17
CA VAL A 249 -62.15 9.19 35.39
C VAL A 249 -62.07 9.67 36.85
N LEU A 250 -63.19 10.02 37.49
CA LEU A 250 -63.24 10.39 38.92
C LEU A 250 -63.07 9.18 39.85
N HIS A 251 -63.55 7.99 39.47
CA HIS A 251 -63.31 6.74 40.20
C HIS A 251 -61.85 6.26 40.05
N ALA A 252 -61.26 6.39 38.85
CA ALA A 252 -59.85 6.09 38.61
C ALA A 252 -58.90 7.08 39.31
N ALA A 253 -59.27 8.37 39.40
CA ALA A 253 -58.51 9.37 40.17
C ALA A 253 -58.60 9.14 41.70
N LYS A 254 -59.76 8.71 42.23
CA LYS A 254 -59.90 8.32 43.64
C LYS A 254 -59.20 7.02 44.00
N ALA A 255 -59.11 6.07 43.07
CA ALA A 255 -58.34 4.84 43.25
C ALA A 255 -56.82 5.10 43.27
N ALA A 256 -56.33 5.99 42.39
CA ALA A 256 -54.92 6.39 42.36
C ALA A 256 -54.46 7.18 43.60
N LEU A 257 -55.35 7.93 44.26
CA LEU A 257 -55.04 8.69 45.48
C LEU A 257 -55.10 7.87 46.78
N ARG A 258 -55.56 6.59 46.75
CA ARG A 258 -55.52 5.70 47.92
C ARG A 258 -54.25 4.84 48.00
N ASP A 259 -53.54 4.64 46.88
CA ASP A 259 -52.31 3.84 46.84
C ASP A 259 -51.02 4.64 47.15
N GLU A 260 -51.09 5.98 47.25
CA GLU A 260 -49.93 6.82 47.65
C GLU A 260 -49.83 7.11 49.16
N ASN A 261 -50.84 6.77 49.98
CA ASN A 261 -50.83 7.07 51.42
C ASN A 261 -50.44 5.90 52.35
N ASP A 262 -50.18 4.70 51.83
CA ASP A 262 -49.87 3.51 52.66
C ASP A 262 -48.46 2.91 52.44
N THR A 263 -47.52 3.65 51.86
CA THR A 263 -46.09 3.24 51.91
C THR A 263 -45.13 4.41 52.14
N LYS A 264 -44.48 4.38 53.32
CA LYS A 264 -43.53 5.33 53.98
C LYS A 264 -44.28 6.29 54.91
N VAL A 265 -44.19 6.16 56.24
CA VAL A 265 -42.96 6.26 57.02
C VAL A 265 -43.01 5.37 58.27
N ALA A 266 -42.17 4.34 58.31
CA ALA A 266 -41.61 3.82 59.56
C ALA A 266 -40.09 3.95 59.42
N ILE A 267 -39.57 5.12 59.77
CA ILE A 267 -38.20 5.28 60.26
C ILE A 267 -38.33 6.22 61.45
N ASP A 268 -38.05 5.65 62.62
CA ASP A 268 -37.87 6.34 63.88
C ASP A 268 -36.89 7.51 63.74
N ASN A 269 -37.21 8.63 64.37
CA ASN A 269 -36.23 9.31 65.19
C ASN A 269 -36.94 10.14 66.26
N GLU A 270 -36.51 9.84 67.47
CA GLU A 270 -36.88 10.43 68.74
C GLU A 270 -36.49 11.92 68.84
N GLU A 271 -37.28 12.60 69.67
CA GLU A 271 -36.90 13.67 70.60
C GLU A 271 -36.22 14.94 70.10
N ASN A 272 -36.96 16.06 70.24
CA ASN A 272 -36.49 17.10 71.17
C ASN A 272 -37.64 17.97 71.74
N ASP A 273 -37.48 18.29 73.02
CA ASP A 273 -38.07 19.37 73.83
C ASP A 273 -39.55 19.32 74.29
N LYS A 274 -39.77 18.69 75.46
CA LYS A 274 -40.00 19.41 76.74
C LYS A 274 -40.01 18.49 77.96
#